data_AF-A0A847MXZ1-F1
#
_entry.id   AF-A0A847MXZ1-F1
#
_cell.length_a   1.000
_cell.length_b   1.000
_cell.length_c   1.000
_cell.angle_alpha   90.00
_cell.angle_beta   90.00
_cell.angle_gamma   90.00
#
_symmetry.space_group_name_H-M   'P 1'
#
loop_
_entity.id
_entity.type
_entity.pdbx_description
1 polymer ?
#
loop_
_entity_poly.entity_id
_entity_poly.type
_entity_poly.pdbx_seq_one_letter_code
_entity_poly.pdbx_strand_id
1 'polypeptide(L)'
;MNASKVFYTNLRCENGDSRLDKLERLLKQAGIGSIDFKNKFTAIKIHFGEPGNLSFLRPNYAATVVQLVKELGGRPFLTDCNTLYVGGRKHALDHLESAYRNGFMPYATGCHILIADGLKGTDEVLVPVEGEYVKEAKVGRALMDADILISLSHFKGHEGT
;
A
#
# COMPACT_ATOMS: atom_id res chain seq x y z
N MET A 1 24.12 8.61 4.13
CA MET A 1 23.38 7.40 3.71
C MET A 1 24.10 6.80 2.51
N ASN A 2 24.35 5.49 2.51
CA ASN A 2 24.84 4.82 1.29
C ASN A 2 23.73 4.82 0.22
N ALA A 3 24.10 4.78 -1.05
CA ALA A 3 23.13 4.72 -2.14
C ALA A 3 22.25 3.47 -1.99
N SER A 4 20.93 3.66 -2.10
CA SER A 4 19.97 2.55 -2.07
C SER A 4 20.12 1.68 -3.31
N LYS A 5 20.07 0.36 -3.15
CA LYS A 5 20.04 -0.59 -4.28
C LYS A 5 18.65 -0.57 -4.91
N VAL A 6 18.58 -0.26 -6.20
CA VAL A 6 17.32 -0.17 -6.96
C VAL A 6 17.22 -1.36 -7.92
N PHE A 7 16.07 -2.04 -7.89
CA PHE A 7 15.72 -3.10 -8.82
C PHE A 7 14.60 -2.60 -9.73
N TYR A 8 14.72 -2.84 -11.02
CA TYR A 8 13.69 -2.40 -11.99
C TYR A 8 13.44 -3.45 -13.07
N THR A 9 12.27 -3.34 -13.69
CA THR A 9 11.92 -4.11 -14.90
C THR A 9 11.08 -3.24 -15.83
N ASN A 10 11.12 -3.52 -17.13
CA ASN A 10 10.29 -2.82 -18.10
C ASN A 10 8.86 -3.41 -18.14
N LEU A 11 7.96 -2.77 -18.91
CA LEU A 11 6.56 -3.20 -19.00
C LEU A 11 6.26 -4.20 -20.13
N ARG A 12 7.26 -4.58 -20.94
CA ARG A 12 7.08 -5.52 -22.05
C ARG A 12 6.79 -6.92 -21.51
N CYS A 13 5.90 -7.65 -22.17
CA CYS A 13 5.50 -9.02 -21.78
C CYS A 13 5.81 -9.98 -22.92
N GLU A 14 6.03 -11.25 -22.57
CA GLU A 14 6.19 -12.35 -23.51
C GLU A 14 5.17 -13.44 -23.20
N ASN A 15 5.02 -14.43 -24.09
CA ASN A 15 4.12 -15.55 -23.83
C ASN A 15 4.61 -16.33 -22.59
N GLY A 16 3.78 -16.34 -21.54
CA GLY A 16 4.14 -16.95 -20.26
C GLY A 16 4.98 -16.07 -19.32
N ASP A 17 5.23 -14.80 -19.67
CA ASP A 17 5.90 -13.82 -18.80
C ASP A 17 5.12 -12.50 -18.74
N SER A 18 4.16 -12.44 -17.82
CA SER A 18 3.30 -11.27 -17.60
C SER A 18 3.97 -10.22 -16.72
N ARG A 19 3.36 -9.02 -16.64
CA ARG A 19 3.81 -7.97 -15.70
C ARG A 19 3.77 -8.42 -14.24
N LEU A 20 2.91 -9.38 -13.90
CA LEU A 20 2.78 -9.90 -12.54
C LEU A 20 3.92 -10.88 -12.24
N ASP A 21 4.24 -11.79 -13.18
CA ASP A 21 5.38 -12.71 -13.06
C ASP A 21 6.70 -11.93 -12.91
N LYS A 22 6.84 -10.85 -13.69
CA LYS A 22 7.98 -9.94 -13.61
C LYS A 22 8.06 -9.22 -12.26
N LEU A 23 6.93 -8.77 -11.73
CA LEU A 23 6.88 -8.13 -10.41
C LEU A 23 7.30 -9.12 -9.32
N GLU A 24 6.77 -10.35 -9.33
CA GLU A 24 7.11 -11.38 -8.36
C GLU A 24 8.63 -11.68 -8.37
N ARG A 25 9.21 -11.91 -9.56
CA ARG A 25 10.66 -12.11 -9.70
C ARG A 25 11.45 -10.91 -9.17
N LEU A 26 11.01 -9.69 -9.48
CA LEU A 26 11.67 -8.48 -9.03
C LEU A 26 11.67 -8.36 -7.50
N LEU A 27 10.53 -8.64 -6.85
CA LEU A 27 10.40 -8.61 -5.39
C LEU A 27 11.28 -9.67 -4.72
N LYS A 28 11.33 -10.88 -5.29
CA LYS A 28 12.24 -11.95 -4.83
C LYS A 28 13.71 -11.53 -4.94
N GLN A 29 14.12 -10.94 -6.07
CA GLN A 29 15.47 -10.40 -6.27
C GLN A 29 15.79 -9.21 -5.36
N ALA A 30 14.78 -8.39 -5.02
CA ALA A 30 14.92 -7.29 -4.08
C ALA A 30 15.06 -7.74 -2.61
N GLY A 31 14.95 -9.04 -2.34
CA GLY A 31 15.18 -9.61 -1.01
C GLY A 31 13.94 -9.70 -0.13
N ILE A 32 12.72 -9.68 -0.70
CA ILE A 32 11.51 -9.85 0.12
C ILE A 32 11.53 -11.17 0.92
N GLY A 33 12.16 -12.22 0.39
CA GLY A 33 12.28 -13.53 1.06
C GLY A 33 13.21 -13.55 2.28
N SER A 34 14.01 -12.49 2.52
CA SER A 34 14.83 -12.38 3.74
C SER A 34 14.14 -11.66 4.88
N ILE A 35 12.91 -11.16 4.67
CA ILE A 35 12.11 -10.52 5.71
C ILE A 35 11.37 -11.63 6.49
N ASP A 36 11.39 -11.57 7.82
CA ASP A 36 10.63 -12.49 8.67
C ASP A 36 9.14 -12.12 8.70
N PHE A 37 8.35 -12.77 7.84
CA PHE A 37 6.91 -12.58 7.77
C PHE A 37 6.11 -13.48 8.70
N LYS A 38 6.71 -14.47 9.36
CA LYS A 38 5.95 -15.55 10.01
C LYS A 38 4.99 -15.01 11.08
N ASN A 39 3.68 -15.14 10.84
CA ASN A 39 2.59 -14.62 11.69
C ASN A 39 2.60 -13.09 11.89
N LYS A 40 3.36 -12.35 11.10
CA LYS A 40 3.48 -10.89 11.20
C LYS A 40 2.35 -10.17 10.48
N PHE A 41 1.75 -9.18 11.13
CA PHE A 41 0.77 -8.30 10.50
C PHE A 41 1.50 -7.37 9.53
N THR A 42 1.19 -7.51 8.25
CA THR A 42 1.89 -6.79 7.17
C THR A 42 0.97 -5.76 6.55
N ALA A 43 1.23 -4.49 6.79
CA ALA A 43 0.55 -3.39 6.14
C ALA A 43 1.09 -3.21 4.73
N ILE A 44 0.22 -3.35 3.72
CA ILE A 44 0.53 -3.00 2.34
C ILE A 44 -0.16 -1.66 2.06
N LYS A 45 0.61 -0.58 2.24
CA LYS A 45 0.13 0.79 2.06
C LYS A 45 -0.05 1.05 0.57
N ILE A 46 -1.25 1.47 0.17
CA ILE A 46 -1.56 1.80 -1.22
C ILE A 46 -2.68 2.83 -1.28
N HIS A 47 -2.61 3.75 -2.24
CA HIS A 47 -3.73 4.67 -2.53
C HIS A 47 -4.77 3.97 -3.40
N PHE A 48 -6.03 3.97 -2.97
CA PHE A 48 -7.11 3.23 -3.63
C PHE A 48 -7.76 3.93 -4.84
N GLY A 49 -7.41 5.19 -5.12
CA GLY A 49 -8.03 5.99 -6.19
C GLY A 49 -9.25 6.75 -5.70
N GLU A 50 -9.47 7.95 -6.22
CA GLU A 50 -10.80 8.58 -6.16
C GLU A 50 -11.73 7.95 -7.21
N PRO A 51 -13.05 7.86 -6.95
CA PRO A 51 -14.01 7.45 -7.96
C PRO A 51 -13.93 8.33 -9.21
N GLY A 52 -14.01 7.70 -10.40
CA GLY A 52 -14.07 8.41 -11.68
C GLY A 52 -12.75 8.66 -12.40
N ASN A 53 -11.61 8.29 -11.82
CA ASN A 53 -10.31 8.29 -12.54
C ASN A 53 -9.74 6.87 -12.65
N LEU A 54 -8.62 6.73 -13.37
CA LEU A 54 -7.84 5.48 -13.48
C LEU A 54 -6.38 5.68 -13.02
N SER A 55 -6.13 6.78 -12.29
CA SER A 55 -4.81 7.22 -11.85
C SER A 55 -4.44 6.55 -10.53
N PHE A 56 -4.52 5.22 -10.49
CA PHE A 56 -4.15 4.39 -9.36
C PHE A 56 -3.48 3.10 -9.83
N LEU A 57 -2.77 2.43 -8.92
CA LEU A 57 -2.17 1.14 -9.24
C LEU A 57 -3.26 0.10 -9.46
N ARG A 58 -3.15 -0.70 -10.52
CA ARG A 58 -4.10 -1.78 -10.77
C ARG A 58 -4.13 -2.75 -9.58
N PRO A 59 -5.31 -3.15 -9.08
CA PRO A 59 -5.43 -4.06 -7.93
C PRO A 59 -4.66 -5.37 -8.09
N ASN A 60 -4.45 -5.85 -9.31
CA ASN A 60 -3.68 -7.06 -9.61
C ASN A 60 -2.23 -7.00 -9.10
N TYR A 61 -1.61 -5.81 -9.08
CA TYR A 61 -0.27 -5.66 -8.49
C TYR A 61 -0.30 -5.85 -6.97
N ALA A 62 -1.30 -5.27 -6.30
CA ALA A 62 -1.49 -5.47 -4.88
C ALA A 62 -1.76 -6.95 -4.56
N ALA A 63 -2.59 -7.63 -5.35
CA ALA A 63 -2.84 -9.07 -5.23
C ALA A 63 -1.55 -9.91 -5.32
N THR A 64 -0.65 -9.57 -6.26
CA THR A 64 0.64 -10.26 -6.40
C THR A 64 1.49 -10.12 -5.13
N VAL A 65 1.55 -8.92 -4.54
CA VAL A 65 2.28 -8.68 -3.30
C VAL A 65 1.62 -9.38 -2.11
N VAL A 66 0.29 -9.32 -2.01
CA VAL A 66 -0.49 -10.01 -0.96
C VAL A 66 -0.23 -11.51 -0.98
N GLN A 67 -0.26 -12.12 -2.18
CA GLN A 67 0.01 -13.54 -2.33
C GLN A 67 1.42 -13.89 -1.85
N LEU A 68 2.44 -13.14 -2.28
CA LEU A 68 3.82 -13.39 -1.88
C LEU A 68 4.04 -13.25 -0.37
N VAL A 69 3.41 -12.26 0.28
CA VAL A 69 3.45 -12.11 1.74
C VAL A 69 2.80 -13.32 2.44
N LYS A 70 1.67 -13.82 1.94
CA LYS A 70 1.03 -15.02 2.50
C LYS A 70 1.87 -16.28 2.34
N GLU A 71 2.51 -16.46 1.17
CA GLU A 71 3.42 -17.58 0.91
C GLU A 71 4.60 -17.59 1.88
N LEU A 72 5.04 -16.41 2.32
CA LEU A 72 6.09 -16.23 3.34
C LEU A 72 5.56 -16.33 4.79
N GLY A 73 4.27 -16.64 4.99
CA GLY A 73 3.65 -16.84 6.30
C GLY A 73 3.11 -15.56 6.97
N GLY A 74 3.07 -14.45 6.24
CA GLY A 74 2.56 -13.16 6.73
C GLY A 74 1.04 -13.08 6.75
N ARG A 75 0.55 -12.07 7.49
CA ARG A 75 -0.88 -11.74 7.61
C ARG A 75 -1.11 -10.35 6.97
N PRO A 76 -1.24 -10.26 5.64
CA PRO A 76 -1.33 -8.97 4.95
C PRO A 76 -2.71 -8.34 5.07
N PHE A 77 -2.73 -7.00 5.04
CA PHE A 77 -3.92 -6.18 4.80
C PHE A 77 -3.54 -4.98 3.93
N LEU A 78 -4.44 -4.52 3.07
CA LEU A 78 -4.24 -3.26 2.36
C LEU A 78 -4.64 -2.10 3.25
N THR A 79 -3.94 -0.97 3.13
CA THR A 79 -4.23 0.18 3.98
C THR A 79 -3.95 1.53 3.30
N ASP A 80 -4.75 2.52 3.67
CA ASP A 80 -4.52 3.95 3.40
C ASP A 80 -5.11 4.75 4.58
N CYS A 81 -4.79 6.04 4.65
CA CYS A 81 -5.41 6.99 5.58
C CYS A 81 -6.45 7.84 4.84
N ASN A 82 -7.47 8.31 5.57
CA ASN A 82 -8.46 9.23 5.03
C ASN A 82 -7.81 10.55 4.58
N THR A 83 -8.44 11.22 3.63
CA THR A 83 -7.99 12.52 3.13
C THR A 83 -8.68 13.68 3.83
N LEU A 84 -7.96 14.79 3.99
CA LEU A 84 -8.50 16.03 4.54
C LEU A 84 -9.45 16.75 3.58
N TYR A 85 -9.30 16.53 2.27
CA TYR A 85 -10.15 17.16 1.27
C TYR A 85 -11.48 16.44 1.07
N VAL A 86 -12.43 17.15 0.47
CA VAL A 86 -13.73 16.61 0.09
C VAL A 86 -13.56 15.60 -1.05
N GLY A 87 -14.05 14.40 -0.87
CA GLY A 87 -13.93 13.32 -1.84
C GLY A 87 -14.38 11.98 -1.26
N GLY A 88 -14.26 10.92 -2.06
CA GLY A 88 -14.68 9.58 -1.67
C GLY A 88 -13.81 8.96 -0.58
N ARG A 89 -12.72 9.61 -0.16
CA ARG A 89 -11.78 9.08 0.84
C ARG A 89 -11.72 9.90 2.13
N LYS A 90 -12.73 10.73 2.39
CA LYS A 90 -12.79 11.61 3.57
C LYS A 90 -13.03 10.86 4.89
N HIS A 91 -13.70 9.72 4.86
CA HIS A 91 -13.94 8.88 6.03
C HIS A 91 -14.02 7.40 5.64
N ALA A 92 -13.86 6.49 6.60
CA ALA A 92 -13.57 5.08 6.30
C ALA A 92 -14.64 4.40 5.43
N LEU A 93 -15.94 4.68 5.65
CA LEU A 93 -17.01 4.02 4.89
C LEU A 93 -16.96 4.34 3.39
N ASP A 94 -16.94 5.62 3.03
CA ASP A 94 -16.81 6.06 1.63
C ASP A 94 -15.46 5.66 1.04
N HIS A 95 -14.41 5.65 1.86
CA HIS A 95 -13.07 5.28 1.44
C HIS A 95 -13.05 3.81 1.01
N LEU A 96 -13.67 2.93 1.80
CA LEU A 96 -13.84 1.52 1.46
C LEU A 96 -14.70 1.34 0.20
N GLU A 97 -15.80 2.09 0.07
CA GLU A 97 -16.63 2.06 -1.15
C GLU A 97 -15.82 2.47 -2.39
N SER A 98 -15.01 3.53 -2.28
CA SER A 98 -14.11 3.97 -3.35
C SER A 98 -13.10 2.88 -3.72
N ALA A 99 -12.51 2.23 -2.72
CA ALA A 99 -11.58 1.13 -2.92
C ALA A 99 -12.24 -0.06 -3.62
N TYR A 100 -13.45 -0.45 -3.21
CA TYR A 100 -14.17 -1.57 -3.80
C TYR A 100 -14.60 -1.30 -5.23
N ARG A 101 -15.08 -0.09 -5.54
CA ARG A 101 -15.39 0.33 -6.92
C ARG A 101 -14.16 0.27 -7.83
N ASN A 102 -12.99 0.58 -7.29
CA ASN A 102 -11.72 0.52 -8.01
C ASN A 102 -11.10 -0.89 -8.04
N GLY A 103 -11.80 -1.90 -7.52
CA GLY A 103 -11.42 -3.31 -7.61
C GLY A 103 -10.53 -3.82 -6.48
N PHE A 104 -10.36 -3.06 -5.39
CA PHE A 104 -9.57 -3.49 -4.22
C PHE A 104 -10.34 -4.36 -3.24
N MET A 105 -11.48 -4.93 -3.65
CA MET A 105 -12.29 -5.79 -2.79
C MET A 105 -11.52 -7.05 -2.35
N PRO A 106 -11.79 -7.61 -1.15
CA PRO A 106 -10.96 -8.67 -0.56
C PRO A 106 -10.79 -9.93 -1.40
N TYR A 107 -11.80 -10.29 -2.20
CA TYR A 107 -11.74 -11.47 -3.07
C TYR A 107 -10.85 -11.25 -4.30
N ALA A 108 -10.68 -10.00 -4.76
CA ALA A 108 -9.84 -9.66 -5.89
C ALA A 108 -8.37 -9.48 -5.48
N THR A 109 -8.13 -8.93 -4.28
CA THR A 109 -6.78 -8.66 -3.77
C THR A 109 -6.24 -9.77 -2.87
N GLY A 110 -7.12 -10.61 -2.33
CA GLY A 110 -6.78 -11.70 -1.43
C GLY A 110 -6.65 -11.28 0.03
N CYS A 111 -6.89 -10.03 0.43
CA CYS A 111 -6.86 -9.63 1.84
C CYS A 111 -7.85 -8.50 2.16
N HIS A 112 -8.08 -8.29 3.46
CA HIS A 112 -8.95 -7.20 3.92
C HIS A 112 -8.27 -5.83 3.76
N ILE A 113 -9.11 -4.80 3.75
CA ILE A 113 -8.68 -3.40 3.85
C ILE A 113 -8.90 -2.93 5.29
N LEU A 114 -7.92 -2.21 5.84
CA LEU A 114 -8.08 -1.40 7.04
C LEU A 114 -7.80 0.05 6.69
N ILE A 115 -8.66 0.96 7.12
CA ILE A 115 -8.40 2.41 7.02
C ILE A 115 -7.63 2.81 8.27
N ALA A 116 -6.36 3.19 8.09
CA ALA A 116 -5.38 3.20 9.16
C ALA A 116 -5.65 4.22 10.26
N ASP A 117 -6.36 5.30 9.92
CA ASP A 117 -6.71 6.41 10.81
C ASP A 117 -8.20 6.38 11.24
N GLY A 118 -8.82 5.21 11.13
CA GLY A 118 -10.12 4.91 11.71
C GLY A 118 -11.30 5.55 10.98
N LEU A 119 -12.48 5.52 11.61
CA LEU A 119 -13.74 5.91 10.98
C LEU A 119 -13.72 7.36 10.45
N LYS A 120 -13.14 8.29 11.22
CA LYS A 120 -13.18 9.74 10.95
C LYS A 120 -11.82 10.34 10.57
N GLY A 121 -10.77 9.53 10.45
CA GLY A 121 -9.42 10.03 10.17
C GLY A 121 -8.71 10.67 11.37
N THR A 122 -9.07 10.25 12.59
CA THR A 122 -8.53 10.80 13.84
C THR A 122 -7.93 9.73 14.76
N ASP A 123 -7.85 8.48 14.30
CA ASP A 123 -7.22 7.39 15.05
C ASP A 123 -5.72 7.37 14.76
N GLU A 124 -4.95 8.10 15.56
CA GLU A 124 -3.54 8.39 15.32
C GLU A 124 -2.66 8.05 16.52
N VAL A 125 -1.40 7.79 16.24
CA VAL A 125 -0.29 7.72 17.20
C VAL A 125 0.63 8.91 16.92
N LEU A 126 1.13 9.56 17.97
CA LEU A 126 2.18 10.57 17.87
C LEU A 126 3.53 9.88 17.83
N VAL A 127 4.24 10.04 16.72
CA VAL A 127 5.58 9.49 16.51
C VAL A 127 6.58 10.64 16.55
N PRO A 128 7.51 10.67 17.51
CA PRO A 128 8.56 11.68 17.56
C PRO A 128 9.41 11.66 16.27
N VAL A 129 9.67 12.83 15.70
CA VAL A 129 10.50 12.98 14.51
C VAL A 129 11.47 14.14 14.69
N GLU A 130 12.67 14.00 14.12
CA GLU A 130 13.70 15.06 14.12
C GLU A 130 13.44 16.11 13.03
N GLY A 131 12.21 16.62 12.97
CA GLY A 131 11.82 17.67 12.02
C GLY A 131 12.14 19.07 12.54
N GLU A 132 12.38 20.02 11.63
CA GLU A 132 12.60 21.44 11.98
C GLU A 132 11.33 22.03 12.62
N TYR A 133 10.19 21.94 11.92
CA TYR A 133 8.89 22.48 12.32
C TYR A 133 7.96 21.46 12.99
N VAL A 134 8.06 20.20 12.58
CA VAL A 134 7.22 19.11 13.12
C VAL A 134 8.08 18.29 14.07
N LYS A 135 7.70 18.24 15.35
CA LYS A 135 8.39 17.42 16.37
C LYS A 135 7.74 16.05 16.56
N GLU A 136 6.46 15.94 16.23
CA GLU A 136 5.68 14.71 16.31
C GLU A 136 4.84 14.56 15.04
N ALA A 137 5.02 13.46 14.33
CA ALA A 137 4.19 13.09 13.20
C ALA A 137 2.97 12.29 13.70
N LYS A 138 1.78 12.63 13.20
CA LYS A 138 0.57 11.83 13.41
C LYS A 138 0.54 10.71 12.39
N VAL A 139 0.58 9.47 12.87
CA VAL A 139 0.56 8.27 12.03
C VAL A 139 -0.70 7.47 12.34
N GLY A 140 -1.42 7.01 11.31
CA GLY A 140 -2.62 6.19 11.49
C GLY A 140 -2.33 4.96 12.35
N ARG A 141 -3.15 4.71 13.36
CA ARG A 141 -2.89 3.70 14.39
C ARG A 141 -2.68 2.30 13.81
N ALA A 142 -3.56 1.85 12.92
CA ALA A 142 -3.44 0.49 12.37
C ALA A 142 -2.18 0.31 11.49
N LEU A 143 -1.65 1.40 10.91
CA LEU A 143 -0.37 1.38 10.20
C LEU A 143 0.80 1.24 11.16
N MET A 144 0.75 1.96 12.30
CA MET A 144 1.78 1.94 13.32
C MET A 144 1.83 0.61 14.09
N ASP A 145 0.66 -0.02 14.28
CA ASP A 145 0.53 -1.33 14.95
C ASP A 145 1.00 -2.51 14.07
N ALA A 146 1.29 -2.28 12.78
CA ALA A 146 1.78 -3.33 11.89
C ALA A 146 3.24 -3.69 12.16
N ASP A 147 3.57 -4.98 12.09
CA ASP A 147 4.95 -5.46 12.24
C ASP A 147 5.83 -5.11 11.03
N ILE A 148 5.23 -5.07 9.83
CA ILE A 148 5.94 -4.86 8.57
C ILE A 148 5.14 -3.89 7.69
N LEU A 149 5.84 -2.95 7.07
CA LEU A 149 5.28 -2.01 6.10
C LEU A 149 5.86 -2.25 4.70
N ILE A 150 4.98 -2.49 3.73
CA ILE A 150 5.28 -2.48 2.30
C ILE A 150 4.53 -1.31 1.67
N SER A 151 5.23 -0.40 1.00
CA SER A 151 4.62 0.74 0.31
C SER A 151 4.51 0.47 -1.19
N LEU A 152 3.28 0.49 -1.71
CA LEU A 152 2.99 0.44 -3.14
C LEU A 152 2.56 1.83 -3.61
N SER A 153 3.33 2.37 -4.56
CA SER A 153 3.11 3.71 -5.08
C SER A 153 3.24 3.74 -6.60
N HIS A 154 2.57 4.71 -7.21
CA HIS A 154 2.78 5.08 -8.61
C HIS A 154 3.23 6.55 -8.66
N PHE A 155 3.89 6.94 -9.74
CA PHE A 155 4.16 8.34 -9.98
C PHE A 155 2.96 8.98 -10.67
N LYS A 156 2.59 10.17 -10.20
CA LYS A 156 1.69 11.08 -10.90
C LYS A 156 2.36 12.45 -10.95
N GLY A 157 2.27 13.12 -12.09
CA GLY A 157 2.61 14.54 -12.14
C GLY A 157 1.62 15.29 -11.25
N HIS A 158 2.13 16.10 -10.33
CA HIS A 158 1.30 17.10 -9.67
C HIS A 158 1.47 18.39 -10.46
N GLU A 159 0.37 19.09 -10.74
CA GLU A 159 0.47 20.45 -11.25
C GLU A 159 1.16 21.29 -10.17
N GLY A 160 2.39 21.70 -10.45
CA GLY A 160 3.08 22.68 -9.62
C GLY A 160 2.45 24.04 -9.90
N THR A 161 1.92 24.67 -8.86
CA THR A 161 1.60 26.09 -8.84
C THR A 161 2.84 26.91 -8.56
#